data_AF-A0A9D4UGI0-F1
#
_entry.id   AF-A0A9D4UGI0-F1
#
_cell.length_a   1.000
_cell.length_b   1.000
_cell.length_c   1.000
_cell.angle_alpha   90.00
_cell.angle_beta   90.00
_cell.angle_gamma   90.00
#
_symmetry.space_group_name_H-M   'P 1'
#
loop_
_entity.id
_entity.type
_entity.pdbx_description
1 polymer ?
#
loop_
_entity_poly.entity_id
_entity_poly.type
_entity_poly.pdbx_seq_one_letter_code
_entity_poly.pdbx_strand_id
1 'polypeptide(L)'
;MHTLQSQKKGLRAEHLGLCKAICSIMRWRHTIDPAGGKAYQDCSAEEAKSNNEDLILWPPAVIVHYVAKKIEGQQETVAESAVKDFLKDTGFLSERVKIAHGKGGTVIVKYSPLLPCLHDAESLHHHFASRNFGRDDWWSARPVKQESNGDLDPVLEDGDGAEKNMLYGYIALAQDLDKVDADLQRRCQVKSRKDIEAIIGDPLAAKNAED
;
A
#
# COMPACT_ATOMS: atom_id res chain seq x y z
N MET A 1 22.11 6.68 -7.63
CA MET A 1 22.41 5.33 -8.15
C MET A 1 21.18 4.88 -8.93
N HIS A 2 21.21 5.07 -10.25
CA HIS A 2 20.26 4.43 -11.17
C HIS A 2 20.81 3.06 -11.52
N THR A 3 19.96 2.04 -11.57
CA THR A 3 20.42 0.72 -11.99
C THR A 3 20.26 0.60 -13.50
N LEU A 4 21.36 0.80 -14.21
CA LEU A 4 21.46 0.50 -15.64
C LEU A 4 21.09 -0.97 -15.86
N GLN A 5 20.20 -1.20 -16.81
CA GLN A 5 19.93 -2.55 -17.31
C GLN A 5 20.70 -2.78 -18.60
N SER A 6 21.17 -4.00 -18.78
CA SER A 6 21.58 -4.45 -20.10
C SER A 6 20.36 -4.47 -21.02
N GLN A 7 20.43 -3.77 -22.17
CA GLN A 7 19.37 -3.84 -23.18
C GLN A 7 19.30 -5.22 -23.87
N LYS A 8 20.31 -6.08 -23.66
CA LYS A 8 20.37 -7.42 -24.25
C LYS A 8 19.39 -8.37 -23.56
N LYS A 9 18.53 -9.00 -24.36
CA LYS A 9 17.60 -10.06 -23.94
C LYS A 9 18.40 -11.19 -23.26
N GLY A 10 18.02 -11.58 -22.04
CA GLY A 10 18.71 -12.61 -21.23
C GLY A 10 19.79 -12.10 -20.25
N LEU A 11 20.13 -10.80 -20.27
CA LEU A 11 21.05 -10.16 -19.30
C LEU A 11 20.35 -9.06 -18.47
N ARG A 12 19.02 -8.99 -18.55
CA ARG A 12 18.22 -8.07 -17.75
C ARG A 12 18.13 -8.63 -16.34
N ALA A 13 18.52 -7.84 -15.34
CA ALA A 13 18.32 -8.24 -13.94
C ALA A 13 16.82 -8.35 -13.64
N GLU A 14 16.40 -9.50 -13.10
CA GLU A 14 15.02 -9.77 -12.67
C GLU A 14 14.64 -9.03 -11.38
N HIS A 15 15.63 -8.50 -10.65
CA HIS A 15 15.46 -7.68 -9.44
C HIS A 15 15.01 -6.21 -9.71
N LEU A 16 14.18 -6.03 -10.73
CA LEU A 16 13.65 -4.74 -11.18
C LEU A 16 12.78 -4.04 -10.13
N GLY A 17 12.06 -4.81 -9.30
CA GLY A 17 11.08 -4.27 -8.34
C GLY A 17 11.69 -3.27 -7.36
N LEU A 18 12.78 -3.63 -6.69
CA LEU A 18 13.44 -2.76 -5.71
C LEU A 18 14.09 -1.53 -6.36
N CYS A 19 14.76 -1.72 -7.50
CA CYS A 19 15.45 -0.62 -8.16
C CYS A 19 14.47 0.39 -8.76
N LYS A 20 13.37 -0.10 -9.36
CA LYS A 20 12.24 0.72 -9.83
C LYS A 20 11.57 1.44 -8.64
N ALA A 21 11.42 0.77 -7.49
CA ALA A 21 10.91 1.38 -6.26
C ALA A 21 11.80 2.51 -5.75
N ILE A 22 13.11 2.31 -5.63
CA ILE A 22 14.05 3.36 -5.19
C ILE A 22 13.98 4.55 -6.15
N CYS A 23 14.00 4.33 -7.47
CA CYS A 23 13.87 5.43 -8.43
C CYS A 23 12.54 6.18 -8.25
N SER A 24 11.43 5.46 -8.06
CA SER A 24 10.10 6.07 -7.89
C SER A 24 10.00 6.88 -6.59
N ILE A 25 10.56 6.38 -5.48
CA ILE A 25 10.61 7.10 -4.19
C ILE A 25 11.46 8.37 -4.31
N MET A 26 12.56 8.32 -5.05
CA MET A 26 13.43 9.48 -5.31
C MET A 26 12.86 10.46 -6.36
N ARG A 27 11.65 10.20 -6.89
CA ARG A 27 11.03 10.94 -8.01
C ARG A 27 11.88 10.95 -9.27
N TRP A 28 12.55 9.86 -9.56
CA TRP A 28 13.38 9.68 -10.75
C TRP A 28 12.68 8.79 -11.77
N ARG A 29 12.80 9.15 -13.06
CA ARG A 29 12.31 8.35 -14.18
C ARG A 29 13.24 7.16 -14.41
N HIS A 30 12.77 5.96 -14.07
CA HIS A 30 13.50 4.71 -14.27
C HIS A 30 13.68 4.34 -15.76
N THR A 31 12.94 4.97 -16.66
CA THR A 31 12.99 4.74 -18.12
C THR A 31 14.06 5.57 -18.84
N ILE A 32 14.65 6.57 -18.18
CA ILE A 32 15.67 7.45 -18.78
C ILE A 32 17.06 6.98 -18.35
N ASP A 33 17.95 6.84 -19.33
CA ASP A 33 19.35 6.49 -19.11
C ASP A 33 20.11 7.66 -18.44
N PRO A 34 20.76 7.44 -17.27
CA PRO A 34 21.60 8.43 -16.61
C PRO A 34 22.83 8.85 -17.42
N ALA A 35 23.27 8.05 -18.40
CA ALA A 35 24.44 8.32 -19.21
C ALA A 35 24.32 9.63 -20.01
N GLY A 36 23.09 10.07 -20.31
CA GLY A 36 22.80 11.33 -21.00
C GLY A 36 22.71 12.57 -20.12
N GLY A 37 22.96 12.47 -18.81
CA GLY A 37 22.87 13.60 -17.85
C GLY A 37 21.78 13.43 -16.80
N LYS A 38 21.22 14.54 -16.30
CA LYS A 38 20.27 14.54 -15.18
C LYS A 38 18.79 14.51 -15.57
N ALA A 39 18.46 14.32 -16.85
CA ALA A 39 17.07 14.31 -17.34
C ALA A 39 16.16 13.27 -16.67
N TYR A 40 16.75 12.21 -16.09
CA TYR A 40 16.02 11.25 -15.27
C TYR A 40 15.46 11.84 -13.97
N GLN A 41 16.01 12.96 -13.48
CA GLN A 41 15.56 13.65 -12.26
C GLN A 41 14.37 14.57 -12.54
N ASP A 42 14.09 14.89 -13.81
CA ASP A 42 13.09 15.87 -14.22
C ASP A 42 11.67 15.28 -14.24
N CYS A 43 11.25 14.60 -13.18
CA CYS A 43 9.92 14.02 -13.05
C CYS A 43 8.95 15.07 -12.47
N SER A 44 7.80 15.26 -13.10
CA SER A 44 6.72 16.07 -12.51
C SER A 44 6.16 15.42 -11.25
N ALA A 45 5.46 16.20 -10.41
CA ALA A 45 4.84 15.68 -9.19
C ALA A 45 3.78 14.61 -9.50
N GLU A 46 3.05 14.80 -10.59
CA GLU A 46 1.99 13.92 -11.09
C GLU A 46 2.57 12.60 -11.60
N GLU A 47 3.63 12.65 -12.42
CA GLU A 47 4.34 11.45 -12.87
C GLU A 47 4.95 10.68 -11.69
N ALA A 48 5.54 11.38 -10.73
CA ALA A 48 6.09 10.75 -9.54
C ALA A 48 5.00 10.08 -8.68
N LYS A 49 3.85 10.73 -8.49
CA LYS A 49 2.70 10.14 -7.79
C LYS A 49 2.22 8.87 -8.50
N SER A 50 1.99 8.95 -9.81
CA SER A 50 1.53 7.81 -10.62
C SER A 50 2.53 6.64 -10.60
N ASN A 51 3.83 6.92 -10.67
CA ASN A 51 4.87 5.88 -10.60
C ASN A 51 4.91 5.20 -9.23
N ASN A 52 4.70 5.94 -8.14
CA ASN A 52 4.67 5.36 -6.80
C ASN A 52 3.40 4.54 -6.57
N GLU A 53 2.24 5.01 -7.05
CA GLU A 53 0.95 4.32 -6.93
C GLU A 53 0.86 3.05 -7.80
N ASP A 54 1.70 2.94 -8.83
CA ASP A 54 1.82 1.73 -9.63
C ASP A 54 2.58 0.60 -8.90
N LEU A 55 3.48 0.93 -7.97
CA LEU A 55 4.32 -0.04 -7.28
C LEU A 55 3.69 -0.54 -5.98
N ILE A 56 3.10 -1.72 -6.03
CA ILE A 56 2.41 -2.37 -4.91
C ILE A 56 3.29 -3.42 -4.23
N LEU A 57 2.98 -3.72 -2.97
CA LEU A 57 3.49 -4.93 -2.31
C LEU A 57 2.69 -6.16 -2.81
N TRP A 58 3.41 -7.23 -3.16
CA TRP A 58 2.86 -8.50 -3.63
C TRP A 58 3.31 -9.65 -2.72
N PRO A 59 2.42 -10.52 -2.18
CA PRO A 59 0.97 -10.61 -2.42
C PRO A 59 0.22 -9.32 -2.02
N PRO A 60 -0.94 -9.04 -2.65
CA PRO A 60 -1.65 -7.78 -2.43
C PRO A 60 -2.09 -7.65 -0.97
N ALA A 61 -1.99 -6.44 -0.43
CA ALA A 61 -2.41 -6.13 0.93
C ALA A 61 -3.03 -4.73 0.99
N VAL A 62 -3.99 -4.55 1.88
CA VAL A 62 -4.60 -3.26 2.21
C VAL A 62 -4.21 -2.90 3.64
N ILE A 63 -3.68 -1.70 3.82
CA ILE A 63 -3.37 -1.13 5.12
C ILE A 63 -4.60 -0.37 5.59
N VAL A 64 -5.06 -0.68 6.80
CA VAL A 64 -6.19 -0.02 7.45
C VAL A 64 -5.70 0.66 8.72
N HIS A 65 -5.87 1.97 8.80
CA HIS A 65 -5.65 2.76 10.01
C HIS A 65 -6.95 2.77 10.81
N TYR A 66 -6.84 2.41 12.09
CA TYR A 66 -7.95 2.39 13.03
C TYR A 66 -7.79 3.56 14.00
N VAL A 67 -8.71 4.51 13.95
CA VAL A 67 -8.78 5.61 14.92
C VAL A 67 -9.83 5.25 15.96
N ALA A 68 -9.36 4.98 17.17
CA ALA A 68 -10.23 4.83 18.33
C ALA A 68 -9.73 5.65 19.51
N LYS A 69 -10.65 6.04 20.39
CA LYS A 69 -10.28 6.51 21.73
C LYS A 69 -9.48 5.41 22.44
N LYS A 70 -8.42 5.82 23.11
CA LYS A 70 -7.44 4.95 23.76
C LYS A 70 -8.15 4.08 24.81
N ILE A 71 -8.45 2.83 24.47
CA ILE A 71 -8.83 1.82 25.45
C ILE A 71 -7.52 1.18 25.90
N GLU A 72 -7.08 1.50 27.12
CA GLU A 72 -5.82 1.00 27.67
C GLU A 72 -5.75 -0.54 27.58
N GLY A 73 -4.67 -1.03 26.97
CA GLY A 73 -4.31 -2.45 26.96
C GLY A 73 -5.05 -3.38 25.99
N GLN A 74 -6.05 -2.91 25.23
CA GLN A 74 -6.82 -3.78 24.31
C GLN A 74 -6.97 -3.26 22.87
N GLN A 75 -6.29 -2.16 22.53
CA GLN A 75 -6.48 -1.47 21.25
C GLN A 75 -6.21 -2.35 20.02
N GLU A 76 -5.27 -3.30 20.08
CA GLU A 76 -4.92 -4.18 18.97
C GLU A 76 -6.04 -5.19 18.66
N THR A 77 -6.53 -5.90 19.69
CA THR A 77 -7.62 -6.89 19.55
C THR A 77 -8.92 -6.21 19.09
N VAL A 78 -9.19 -5.01 19.61
CA VAL A 78 -10.36 -4.21 19.21
C VAL A 78 -10.24 -3.77 17.76
N ALA A 79 -9.06 -3.33 17.31
CA ALA A 79 -8.84 -2.92 15.92
C ALA A 79 -9.00 -4.09 14.94
N GLU A 80 -8.42 -5.26 15.24
CA GLU A 80 -8.57 -6.44 14.39
C GLU A 80 -10.03 -6.90 14.30
N SER A 81 -10.76 -6.92 15.42
CA SER A 81 -12.18 -7.27 15.42
C SER A 81 -13.00 -6.26 14.61
N ALA A 82 -12.78 -4.96 14.81
CA ALA A 82 -13.51 -3.92 14.10
C ALA A 82 -13.28 -3.98 12.58
N VAL A 83 -12.03 -4.22 12.15
CA VAL A 83 -11.72 -4.41 10.73
C VAL A 83 -12.36 -5.68 10.20
N LYS A 84 -12.36 -6.78 10.97
CA LYS A 84 -13.01 -8.03 10.55
C LYS A 84 -14.52 -7.87 10.36
N ASP A 85 -15.19 -7.21 11.31
CA ASP A 85 -16.62 -6.96 11.23
C ASP A 85 -16.94 -6.02 10.06
N PHE A 86 -16.14 -4.96 9.87
CA PHE A 86 -16.26 -4.09 8.70
C PHE A 86 -16.13 -4.86 7.37
N LEU A 87 -15.12 -5.74 7.24
CA LEU A 87 -14.93 -6.54 6.02
C LEU A 87 -16.09 -7.51 5.78
N LYS A 88 -16.70 -8.03 6.86
CA LYS A 88 -17.88 -8.90 6.76
C LYS A 88 -19.11 -8.12 6.30
N ASP A 89 -19.37 -6.96 6.89
CA ASP A 89 -20.53 -6.13 6.59
C ASP A 89 -20.47 -5.51 5.18
N THR A 90 -19.27 -5.26 4.68
CA THR A 90 -19.03 -4.74 3.33
C THR A 90 -18.88 -5.83 2.26
N GLY A 91 -18.79 -7.10 2.66
CA GLY A 91 -18.65 -8.24 1.74
C GLY A 91 -17.23 -8.48 1.22
N PHE A 92 -16.21 -7.86 1.80
CA PHE A 92 -14.80 -8.05 1.43
C PHE A 92 -14.10 -9.19 2.19
N LEU A 93 -14.75 -9.79 3.20
CA LEU A 93 -14.21 -10.93 3.92
C LEU A 93 -14.39 -12.23 3.14
N SER A 94 -13.29 -12.94 2.89
CA SER A 94 -13.28 -14.27 2.27
C SER A 94 -12.21 -15.17 2.87
N GLU A 95 -12.20 -16.46 2.53
CA GLU A 95 -11.16 -17.41 2.97
C GLU A 95 -9.75 -17.05 2.47
N ARG A 96 -9.67 -16.22 1.43
CA ARG A 96 -8.40 -15.78 0.82
C ARG A 96 -7.82 -14.54 1.49
N VAL A 97 -8.51 -14.02 2.51
CA VAL A 97 -8.14 -12.83 3.27
C VAL A 97 -7.67 -13.25 4.66
N LYS A 98 -6.53 -12.71 5.08
CA LYS A 98 -6.01 -12.83 6.44
C LYS A 98 -5.82 -11.45 7.03
N ILE A 99 -6.25 -11.26 8.26
CA ILE A 99 -6.07 -10.01 9.00
C ILE A 99 -4.87 -10.19 9.93
N ALA A 100 -4.00 -9.20 10.00
CA ALA A 100 -2.84 -9.20 10.87
C ALA A 100 -2.56 -7.78 11.39
N HIS A 101 -1.95 -7.67 12.56
CA HIS A 101 -1.46 -6.40 13.06
C HIS A 101 -0.21 -5.92 12.29
N GLY A 102 -0.24 -4.67 11.83
CA GLY A 102 0.90 -3.99 11.22
C GLY A 102 1.75 -3.27 12.25
N LYS A 103 2.52 -2.27 11.82
CA LYS A 103 3.26 -1.39 12.72
C LYS A 103 2.53 -0.06 12.86
N GLY A 104 2.69 0.59 14.03
CA GLY A 104 2.15 1.91 14.28
C GLY A 104 0.62 1.96 14.41
N GLY A 105 0.00 0.91 14.96
CA GLY A 105 -1.45 0.85 15.19
C GLY A 105 -2.26 0.59 13.92
N THR A 106 -1.65 -0.03 12.91
CA THR A 106 -2.31 -0.38 11.66
C THR A 106 -2.78 -1.83 11.67
N VAL A 107 -3.83 -2.11 10.92
CA VAL A 107 -4.29 -3.47 10.62
C VAL A 107 -4.05 -3.74 9.15
N ILE A 108 -3.48 -4.90 8.83
CA ILE A 108 -3.12 -5.33 7.48
C ILE A 108 -4.11 -6.39 7.04
N VAL A 109 -4.82 -6.12 5.95
CA VAL A 109 -5.69 -7.06 5.27
C VAL A 109 -4.88 -7.69 4.14
N LYS A 110 -4.37 -8.90 4.38
CA LYS A 110 -3.53 -9.65 3.45
C LYS A 110 -4.39 -10.51 2.53
N TYR A 111 -4.11 -10.45 1.25
CA TYR A 111 -4.77 -11.26 0.24
C TYR A 111 -3.83 -12.36 -0.26
N SER A 112 -4.42 -13.47 -0.71
CA SER A 112 -3.66 -14.54 -1.36
C SER A 112 -3.02 -14.04 -2.68
N PRO A 113 -1.88 -14.60 -3.13
CA PRO A 113 -1.15 -14.16 -4.34
C PRO A 113 -1.84 -14.59 -5.64
N LEU A 114 -3.11 -14.22 -5.81
CA LEU A 114 -3.93 -14.56 -6.98
C LEU A 114 -4.45 -13.26 -7.60
N LEU A 115 -4.57 -13.23 -8.93
CA LEU A 115 -5.06 -12.05 -9.66
C LEU A 115 -6.47 -11.60 -9.23
N PRO A 116 -7.46 -12.49 -9.02
CA PRO A 116 -8.76 -12.07 -8.48
C PRO A 116 -8.64 -11.40 -7.12
N CYS A 117 -7.68 -11.83 -6.30
CA CYS A 117 -7.46 -11.24 -4.99
C CYS A 117 -6.80 -9.84 -5.07
N LEU A 118 -6.07 -9.54 -6.15
CA LEU A 118 -5.63 -8.17 -6.44
C LEU A 118 -6.86 -7.29 -6.71
N HIS A 119 -7.78 -7.73 -7.56
CA HIS A 119 -9.02 -7.01 -7.83
C HIS A 119 -9.88 -6.81 -6.57
N ASP A 120 -9.94 -7.82 -5.69
CA ASP A 120 -10.64 -7.70 -4.40
C ASP A 120 -9.97 -6.65 -3.49
N ALA A 121 -8.63 -6.64 -3.43
CA ALA A 121 -7.86 -5.65 -2.68
C ALA A 121 -8.06 -4.22 -3.24
N GLU A 122 -8.11 -4.09 -4.57
CA GLU A 122 -8.41 -2.82 -5.22
C GLU A 122 -9.84 -2.36 -4.99
N SER A 123 -10.80 -3.28 -4.99
CA SER A 123 -12.19 -2.97 -4.70
C SER A 123 -12.34 -2.41 -3.27
N LEU A 124 -11.63 -3.00 -2.30
CA LEU A 124 -11.56 -2.48 -0.93
C LEU A 124 -10.88 -1.10 -0.89
N HIS A 125 -9.76 -0.93 -1.59
CA HIS A 125 -9.08 0.36 -1.69
C HIS A 125 -9.99 1.47 -2.27
N HIS A 126 -10.72 1.18 -3.35
CA HIS A 126 -11.67 2.12 -3.96
C HIS A 126 -12.87 2.38 -3.05
N HIS A 127 -13.33 1.38 -2.30
CA HIS A 127 -14.41 1.58 -1.32
C HIS A 127 -14.05 2.65 -0.29
N PHE A 128 -12.84 2.58 0.28
CA PHE A 128 -12.33 3.61 1.19
C PHE A 128 -12.16 4.97 0.49
N ALA A 129 -11.51 4.99 -0.68
CA ALA A 129 -11.26 6.24 -1.41
C ALA A 129 -12.57 6.96 -1.82
N SER A 130 -13.59 6.22 -2.28
CA SER A 130 -14.89 6.78 -2.69
C SER A 130 -15.67 7.44 -1.55
N ARG A 131 -15.29 7.17 -0.31
CA ARG A 131 -15.92 7.70 0.91
C ARG A 131 -15.04 8.73 1.63
N ASN A 132 -13.95 9.19 1.01
CA ASN A 132 -12.95 10.06 1.62
C ASN A 132 -12.29 9.45 2.88
N PHE A 133 -12.06 8.14 2.85
CA PHE A 133 -11.33 7.41 3.88
C PHE A 133 -10.06 6.75 3.30
N GLY A 134 -9.49 7.33 2.23
CA GLY A 134 -8.29 6.84 1.56
C GLY A 134 -6.98 7.25 2.23
N ARG A 135 -5.86 7.04 1.51
CA ARG A 135 -4.51 7.40 2.00
C ARG A 135 -4.38 8.90 2.25
N ASP A 136 -4.80 9.72 1.29
CA ASP A 136 -4.64 11.18 1.36
C ASP A 136 -5.53 11.78 2.48
N ASP A 137 -6.71 11.20 2.70
CA ASP A 137 -7.62 11.56 3.78
C ASP A 137 -7.02 11.22 5.14
N TRP A 138 -6.42 10.03 5.29
CA TRP A 138 -5.71 9.66 6.51
C TRP A 138 -4.55 10.62 6.83
N TRP A 139 -3.79 11.02 5.81
CA TRP A 139 -2.69 11.96 6.00
C TRP A 139 -3.17 13.35 6.43
N SER A 140 -4.33 13.76 5.94
CA SER A 140 -4.95 15.06 6.26
C SER A 140 -5.66 15.04 7.63
N ALA A 141 -6.27 13.91 7.98
CA ALA A 141 -6.93 13.69 9.27
C ALA A 141 -5.96 13.42 10.41
N ARG A 142 -4.67 13.15 10.11
CA ARG A 142 -3.65 12.92 11.13
C ARG A 142 -3.49 14.17 11.99
N PRO A 143 -3.71 14.07 13.31
CA PRO A 143 -3.35 15.15 14.21
C PRO A 143 -1.83 15.29 14.14
N VAL A 144 -1.38 16.50 13.80
CA VAL A 144 0.06 16.83 13.79
C VAL A 144 0.57 16.58 15.21
N LYS A 145 1.33 15.50 15.41
CA LYS A 145 2.12 15.34 16.64
C LYS A 145 3.16 16.45 16.65
N GLN A 146 2.83 17.55 17.32
CA GLN A 146 3.78 18.55 17.73
C GLN A 146 4.74 17.87 18.71
N GLU A 147 6.03 17.87 18.40
CA GLU A 147 7.09 17.41 19.29
C GLU A 147 7.13 18.33 20.52
N SER A 148 6.30 18.04 21.51
CA SER A 148 6.44 18.58 22.86
C SER A 148 5.85 17.60 23.84
N ASN A 149 6.66 17.20 24.82
CA ASN A 149 6.19 16.61 26.08
C ASN A 149 4.92 17.33 26.53
N GLY A 150 3.79 16.65 26.45
CA GLY A 150 2.49 17.24 26.74
C GLY A 150 1.40 16.31 26.26
N ASP A 151 0.90 15.54 27.22
CA ASP A 151 -0.31 14.73 27.16
C ASP A 151 -1.47 15.55 26.57
N LEU A 152 -1.70 15.45 25.26
CA LEU A 152 -2.85 16.06 24.59
C LEU A 152 -3.37 15.12 23.51
N ASP A 153 -4.48 14.49 23.84
CA ASP A 153 -5.28 13.64 22.96
C ASP A 153 -5.90 14.47 21.82
N PRO A 154 -5.91 13.96 20.59
CA PRO A 154 -6.75 14.50 19.55
C PRO A 154 -8.15 13.92 19.68
N VAL A 155 -9.03 14.68 20.33
CA VAL A 155 -10.47 14.48 20.22
C VAL A 155 -10.88 14.88 18.80
N LEU A 156 -11.30 13.91 17.99
CA LEU A 156 -12.15 14.20 16.83
C LEU A 156 -13.55 14.48 17.40
N GLU A 157 -13.88 15.76 17.58
CA GLU A 157 -15.24 16.17 17.93
C GLU A 157 -16.10 16.09 16.67
N ASP A 158 -16.93 15.05 16.55
CA ASP A 158 -18.14 15.11 15.74
C ASP A 158 -19.30 15.55 16.65
N GLY A 159 -19.97 16.63 16.26
CA GLY A 159 -21.09 17.26 16.98
C GLY A 159 -22.40 16.47 16.97
N ASP A 160 -22.34 15.15 16.76
CA ASP A 160 -23.48 14.24 16.89
C ASP A 160 -22.99 12.99 17.63
N GLY A 161 -23.58 12.72 18.80
CA GLY A 161 -23.10 11.77 19.81
C GLY A 161 -23.11 10.29 19.43
N ALA A 162 -22.94 9.95 18.15
CA ALA A 162 -22.75 8.60 17.65
C ALA A 162 -21.27 8.39 17.25
N GLU A 163 -20.50 7.91 18.22
CA GLU A 163 -19.09 7.54 18.10
C GLU A 163 -18.91 6.45 17.03
N LYS A 164 -18.53 6.83 15.80
CA LYS A 164 -18.16 5.86 14.77
C LYS A 164 -16.65 5.71 14.76
N ASN A 165 -16.17 4.50 15.09
CA ASN A 165 -14.78 4.11 14.83
C ASN A 165 -14.46 4.39 13.35
N MET A 166 -13.52 5.29 13.09
CA MET A 166 -13.15 5.67 11.72
C MET A 166 -12.03 4.75 11.23
N LEU A 167 -12.30 4.12 10.09
CA LEU A 167 -11.37 3.27 9.36
C LEU A 167 -10.91 4.00 8.12
N TYR A 168 -9.61 4.16 7.96
CA TYR A 168 -9.00 4.66 6.73
C TYR A 168 -8.21 3.55 6.07
N GLY A 169 -8.41 3.30 4.77
CA GLY A 169 -7.82 2.15 4.10
C GLY A 169 -7.25 2.44 2.73
N TYR A 170 -6.13 1.82 2.41
CA TYR A 170 -5.49 1.94 1.11
C TYR A 170 -4.62 0.74 0.75
N ILE A 171 -4.43 0.48 -0.55
CA ILE A 171 -3.55 -0.60 -1.01
C ILE A 171 -2.09 -0.30 -0.63
N ALA A 172 -1.40 -1.32 -0.11
CA ALA A 172 -0.03 -1.21 0.35
C ALA A 172 0.92 -0.97 -0.83
N LEU A 173 1.63 0.16 -0.80
CA LEU A 173 2.62 0.51 -1.81
C LEU A 173 4.03 0.17 -1.34
N ALA A 174 4.99 0.23 -2.27
CA ALA A 174 6.40 0.04 -1.96
C ALA A 174 6.91 0.93 -0.80
N GLN A 175 6.37 2.14 -0.68
CA GLN A 175 6.70 3.10 0.38
C GLN A 175 6.13 2.74 1.77
N ASP A 176 5.20 1.78 1.86
CA ASP A 176 4.61 1.34 3.14
C ASP A 176 5.25 0.06 3.68
N LEU A 177 6.38 -0.37 3.11
CA LEU A 177 7.09 -1.57 3.55
C LEU A 177 7.50 -1.52 5.04
N ASP A 178 7.67 -0.33 5.59
CA ASP A 178 7.97 -0.09 7.00
C ASP A 178 6.74 -0.18 7.92
N LYS A 179 5.52 -0.17 7.38
CA LYS A 179 4.25 -0.21 8.12
C LYS A 179 3.63 -1.59 8.22
N VAL A 180 4.05 -2.53 7.38
CA VAL A 180 3.53 -3.90 7.39
C VAL A 180 4.17 -4.75 8.49
N ASP A 181 3.54 -5.88 8.78
CA ASP A 181 4.07 -6.86 9.72
C ASP A 181 5.34 -7.55 9.20
N ALA A 182 6.09 -8.16 10.11
CA ALA A 182 7.39 -8.74 9.79
C ALA A 182 7.32 -9.91 8.79
N ASP A 183 6.22 -10.65 8.72
CA ASP A 183 6.06 -11.76 7.78
C ASP A 183 5.83 -11.22 6.36
N LEU A 184 4.93 -10.24 6.20
CA LEU A 184 4.73 -9.59 4.90
C LEU A 184 6.00 -8.85 4.47
N GLN A 185 6.65 -8.11 5.37
CA GLN A 185 7.89 -7.38 5.08
C GLN A 185 9.01 -8.28 4.53
N ARG A 186 9.12 -9.52 5.02
CA ARG A 186 10.18 -10.46 4.61
C ARG A 186 9.90 -11.17 3.30
N ARG A 187 8.63 -11.38 2.97
CA ARG A 187 8.22 -12.25 1.85
C ARG A 187 7.65 -11.49 0.66
N CYS A 188 7.27 -10.22 0.85
CA CYS A 188 6.68 -9.46 -0.23
C CYS A 188 7.69 -9.13 -1.33
N GLN A 189 7.20 -9.07 -2.56
CA GLN A 189 7.89 -8.53 -3.72
C GLN A 189 7.27 -7.18 -4.06
N VAL A 190 8.07 -6.24 -4.57
CA VAL A 190 7.52 -5.02 -5.16
C VAL A 190 7.22 -5.29 -6.63
N LYS A 191 5.94 -5.18 -7.01
CA LYS A 191 5.49 -5.39 -8.39
C LYS A 191 4.76 -4.15 -8.91
N SER A 192 4.85 -3.92 -10.21
CA SER A 192 4.03 -2.92 -10.90
C SER A 192 2.64 -3.51 -11.14
N ARG A 193 1.61 -2.76 -10.75
CA ARG A 193 0.22 -3.12 -11.01
C ARG A 193 -0.05 -3.19 -12.50
N LYS A 194 0.38 -2.19 -13.28
CA LYS A 194 0.22 -2.18 -14.75
C LYS A 194 0.88 -3.39 -15.41
N ASP A 195 2.06 -3.79 -14.94
CA ASP A 195 2.75 -4.97 -15.47
C ASP A 195 1.96 -6.26 -15.15
N ILE A 196 1.35 -6.37 -13.96
CA ILE A 196 0.49 -7.50 -13.58
C ILE A 196 -0.77 -7.56 -14.47
N GLU A 197 -1.43 -6.42 -14.69
CA GLU A 197 -2.63 -6.32 -15.54
C GLU A 197 -2.33 -6.62 -17.01
N ALA A 198 -1.17 -6.20 -17.52
CA ALA A 198 -0.75 -6.45 -18.89
C ALA A 198 -0.60 -7.95 -19.20
N ILE A 199 -0.20 -8.76 -18.22
CA ILE A 199 -0.12 -10.24 -18.35
C ILE A 199 -1.52 -10.85 -18.56
N ILE A 200 -2.58 -10.20 -18.05
CA ILE A 200 -3.97 -10.65 -18.22
C ILE A 200 -4.47 -10.34 -19.63
N GLY A 201 -4.03 -9.21 -20.20
CA GLY A 201 -4.37 -8.78 -21.55
C GLY A 201 -3.70 -9.62 -22.66
N ASP A 202 -2.60 -10.32 -22.33
CA ASP A 202 -1.88 -11.21 -23.26
C ASP A 202 -1.65 -12.61 -22.62
N PRO A 203 -2.55 -13.57 -22.85
CA PRO A 203 -2.47 -14.93 -22.30
C PRO A 203 -1.19 -15.71 -22.66
N LEU A 204 -0.37 -15.22 -23.60
CA LEU A 204 0.88 -15.85 -24.02
C LEU A 204 2.07 -15.49 -23.13
N ALA A 205 1.97 -14.45 -22.29
CA ALA A 205 3.03 -14.04 -21.38
C ALA A 205 3.10 -14.86 -20.07
N ALA A 206 2.00 -15.50 -19.67
CA ALA A 206 1.89 -16.26 -18.42
C ALA A 206 2.80 -17.50 -18.34
N LYS A 207 3.25 -18.04 -19.49
CA LYS A 207 4.10 -19.25 -19.53
C LYS A 207 5.59 -19.02 -19.22
N ASN A 208 6.04 -17.77 -19.09
CA ASN A 208 7.47 -17.45 -18.88
C ASN A 208 7.76 -16.86 -17.49
N ALA A 209 6.81 -16.96 -16.54
CA ALA A 209 6.92 -16.34 -15.21
C ALA A 209 6.82 -17.35 -14.05
N GLU A 210 6.85 -18.66 -14.36
CA GLU A 210 6.86 -19.76 -13.38
C GLU A 210 8.25 -20.40 -13.18
N ASP A 211 9.29 -19.90 -13.87
CA ASP A 211 10.70 -20.30 -13.67
C ASP A 211 11.51 -19.16 -13.01
#